data_AF-A0A7K2WAK0-F1
#
_entry.id   AF-A0A7K2WAK0-F1
#
_cell.length_a   1.000
_cell.length_b   1.000
_cell.length_c   1.000
_cell.angle_alpha   90.00
_cell.angle_beta   90.00
_cell.angle_gamma   90.00
#
_symmetry.space_group_name_H-M   'P 1'
#
loop_
_entity.id
_entity.type
_entity.pdbx_description
1 polymer ?
#
loop_
_entity_poly.entity_id
_entity_poly.type
_entity_poly.pdbx_seq_one_letter_code
_entity_poly.pdbx_strand_id
1 'polypeptide(L)' 'MAYVKEEKNADGEVTTIRVRWRLGDARDGAGQGERFSPTEEGQAKLFCAAVNECGQQWTPAG' A
#
# COMPACT_ATOMS: atom_id res chain seq x y z
N MET A 1 -3.54 -9.88 -3.07
CA MET A 1 -4.18 -9.04 -2.05
C MET A 1 -3.34 -7.79 -1.79
N ALA A 2 -3.94 -6.67 -1.37
CA ALA A 2 -3.20 -5.48 -0.93
C ALA A 2 -2.55 -5.71 0.45
N TYR A 3 -1.36 -5.15 0.66
CA TYR A 3 -0.65 -5.26 1.94
C TYR A 3 0.14 -3.99 2.27
N VAL A 4 0.30 -3.73 3.56
CA VAL A 4 1.13 -2.65 4.10
C VAL A 4 2.55 -3.16 4.28
N LYS A 5 3.54 -2.37 3.85
CA LYS A 5 4.96 -2.61 4.03
C LYS A 5 5.62 -1.37 4.62
N GLU A 6 6.21 -1.54 5.80
CA GLU A 6 7.07 -0.52 6.41
C GLU A 6 8.46 -0.57 5.78
N GLU A 7 9.03 0.59 5.50
CA GLU A 7 10.44 0.76 5.16
C GLU A 7 11.11 1.48 6.33
N LYS A 8 12.20 0.87 6.82
CA LYS A 8 12.94 1.33 7.99
C LYS A 8 14.34 1.81 7.57
N ASN A 9 14.87 2.82 8.26
CA ASN A 9 16.26 3.24 8.10
C ASN A 9 17.22 2.29 8.84
N ALA A 10 18.52 2.59 8.78
CA ALA A 10 19.56 1.79 9.44
C ALA A 10 19.39 1.71 10.97
N ASP A 11 18.81 2.75 11.57
CA ASP A 11 18.51 2.84 13.00
C ASP A 11 17.21 2.09 13.40
N GLY A 12 16.48 1.53 12.42
CA GLY A 12 15.24 0.77 12.65
C GLY A 12 13.97 1.63 12.74
N GLU A 13 14.08 2.95 12.53
CA GLU A 13 12.92 3.85 12.50
C GLU A 13 12.18 3.73 11.17
N VAL A 14 10.84 3.66 11.23
CA VAL A 14 9.98 3.66 10.05
C VAL A 14 10.04 5.03 9.39
N THR A 15 10.57 5.09 8.17
CA THR A 15 10.69 6.35 7.41
C THR A 15 9.64 6.45 6.32
N THR A 16 9.05 5.33 5.90
CA THR A 16 7.99 5.31 4.88
C THR A 16 7.12 4.09 5.09
N ILE A 17 5.82 4.25 4.87
CA ILE A 17 4.87 3.15 4.81
C ILE A 17 4.39 3.05 3.37
N ARG A 18 4.39 1.85 2.78
CA ARG A 18 3.88 1.62 1.43
C ARG A 18 2.75 0.61 1.45
N VAL A 19 1.63 0.95 0.82
CA VAL A 19 0.61 -0.04 0.49
C VAL A 19 0.91 -0.55 -0.91
N ARG A 20 0.94 -1.86 -1.10
CA ARG A 20 1.24 -2.50 -2.39
C ARG A 20 0.16 -3.51 -2.75
N TRP A 21 -0.23 -3.56 -4.02
CA TRP A 21 -1.21 -4.52 -4.54
C TRP A 21 -0.93 -4.87 -6.00
N ARG A 22 -1.69 -5.83 -6.53
CA ARG A 22 -1.72 -6.18 -7.95
C ARG A 22 -3.07 -5.77 -8.50
N LEU A 23 -3.10 -5.11 -9.66
CA LEU A 23 -4.34 -4.66 -10.27
C LEU A 23 -5.30 -5.86 -10.49
N GLY A 24 -6.51 -5.76 -9.95
CA GLY A 24 -7.53 -6.81 -10.03
C GLY A 24 -7.15 -8.14 -9.37
N ASP A 25 -6.18 -8.11 -8.45
CA ASP A 25 -5.58 -9.28 -7.80
C ASP A 25 -4.98 -10.33 -8.75
N ALA A 26 -4.82 -10.00 -10.03
CA ALA A 26 -4.33 -10.94 -11.02
C ALA A 26 -2.86 -11.28 -10.73
N ARG A 27 -2.52 -12.57 -10.88
CA ARG A 27 -1.14 -13.07 -10.73
C ARG A 27 -0.15 -12.30 -11.62
N ASP A 28 -0.58 -12.01 -12.85
CA ASP A 28 0.16 -11.25 -13.85
C ASP A 28 -0.27 -9.77 -13.92
N GLY A 29 -1.12 -9.33 -12.98
CA GLY A 29 -1.59 -7.95 -12.91
C GLY A 29 -0.46 -6.96 -12.67
N ALA A 30 -0.62 -5.72 -13.13
CA ALA A 30 0.36 -4.66 -12.88
C ALA A 30 0.55 -4.43 -11.38
N GLY A 31 1.81 -4.34 -10.94
CA GLY A 31 2.14 -4.00 -9.56
C GLY A 31 1.84 -2.53 -9.29
N GLN A 32 1.05 -2.26 -8.26
CA GLN A 32 0.65 -0.91 -7.84
C GLN A 32 1.19 -0.65 -6.43
N GLY A 33 1.34 0.63 -6.10
CA GLY A 33 1.66 1.01 -4.73
C GLY A 33 1.51 2.49 -4.46
N GLU A 34 1.13 2.78 -3.22
CA GLU A 34 0.92 4.12 -2.69
C GLU A 34 1.87 4.32 -1.50
N ARG A 35 2.46 5.52 -1.36
CA ARG A 35 3.36 5.85 -0.25
C ARG A 35 2.64 6.72 0.76
N PHE A 36 2.92 6.46 2.03
CA PHE A 36 2.41 7.17 3.19
C PHE A 36 3.58 7.53 4.11
N SER A 37 3.43 8.65 4.81
CA SER A 37 4.40 9.04 5.84
C SER A 37 4.27 8.13 7.08
N PRO A 38 5.31 8.03 7.92
CA PRO A 38 5.25 7.23 9.16
C PRO A 38 4.12 7.65 10.11
N THR A 39 3.79 8.94 10.13
CA THR A 39 2.70 9.50 10.93
C THR A 39 1.31 9.14 10.39
N GLU A 40 1.22 8.57 9.19
CA GLU A 40 -0.01 8.26 8.47
C GLU A 40 -0.31 6.76 8.45
N GLU A 41 0.25 5.98 9.38
CA GLU A 41 0.05 4.52 9.46
C GLU A 41 -1.45 4.13 9.47
N GLY A 42 -2.27 4.86 10.21
CA GLY A 42 -3.72 4.63 10.24
C GLY A 42 -4.37 4.83 8.87
N GLN A 43 -3.94 5.83 8.11
CA GLN A 43 -4.43 6.09 6.76
C GLN A 43 -3.98 4.99 5.79
N ALA A 44 -2.73 4.52 5.90
CA ALA A 44 -2.22 3.41 5.10
C ALA A 44 -3.03 2.12 5.33
N LYS A 45 -3.41 1.84 6.58
CA LYS A 45 -4.26 0.69 6.94
C LYS A 45 -5.68 0.82 6.37
N LEU A 46 -6.30 2.00 6.50
CA LEU A 46 -7.62 2.29 5.93
C LEU A 46 -7.61 2.19 4.40
N PHE A 47 -6.59 2.74 3.75
CA PHE A 47 -6.41 2.64 2.31
C PHE A 47 -6.23 1.19 1.87
N CYS A 48 -5.40 0.41 2.57
CA CYS A 48 -5.24 -1.02 2.28
C CYS A 48 -6.56 -1.79 2.36
N ALA A 49 -7.39 -1.51 3.36
CA ALA A 49 -8.73 -2.09 3.47
C ALA A 49 -9.61 -1.69 2.28
N ALA A 50 -9.67 -0.40 1.94
CA ALA A 50 -10.44 0.10 0.80
C ALA A 50 -10.00 -0.52 -0.53
N VAL A 51 -8.70 -0.65 -0.78
CA VAL A 51 -8.17 -1.33 -1.98
C VAL A 51 -8.64 -2.79 -2.04
N ASN A 52 -8.68 -3.48 -0.90
CA ASN A 52 -9.18 -4.84 -0.83
C ASN A 52 -10.69 -4.94 -1.05
N GLU A 53 -11.48 -4.03 -0.48
CA GLU A 53 -12.93 -3.94 -0.69
C GLU A 53 -13.29 -3.64 -2.16
N CYS A 54 -12.47 -2.85 -2.85
CA CYS A 54 -12.63 -2.54 -4.28
C CYS A 54 -12.05 -3.62 -5.21
N GLY A 55 -11.74 -4.83 -4.72
CA GLY A 55 -11.22 -5.91 -5.56
C GLY A 55 -9.91 -5.55 -6.24
N GLN A 56 -9.07 -4.73 -5.58
CA GLN A 56 -7.76 -4.30 -6.06
C GLN A 56 -7.81 -3.54 -7.41
N GLN A 57 -8.95 -2.94 -7.75
CA GLN A 57 -9.16 -2.08 -8.93
C GLN A 57 -8.87 -0.59 -8.65
N TRP A 58 -8.13 -0.30 -7.58
CA TRP A 58 -7.76 1.07 -7.25
C TRP A 58 -6.58 1.50 -8.13
N THR A 59 -6.79 2.53 -8.96
CA THR A 59 -5.72 3.27 -9.62
C THR A 59 -5.36 4.47 -8.76
N PRO A 60 -4.10 4.62 -8.29
CA PRO A 60 -3.69 5.86 -7.64
C PRO A 60 -3.87 7.00 -8.64
N ALA A 61 -4.37 8.14 -8.17
CA ALA A 61 -4.41 9.34 -8.99
C ALA A 61 -2.95 9.71 -9.30
N GLY A 62 -2.54 9.50 -10.55
CA GLY A 62 -1.15 9.66 -11.00
C GLY A 62 -0.59 11.05 -10.77
#